data_AF-A0A257QJI7-F1
#
_entry.id   AF-A0A257QJI7-F1
#
_cell.length_a   1.000
_cell.length_b   1.000
_cell.length_c   1.000
_cell.angle_alpha   90.00
_cell.angle_beta   90.00
_cell.angle_gamma   90.00
#
_symmetry.space_group_name_H-M   'P 1'
#
loop_
_entity.id
_entity.type
_entity.pdbx_description
1 polymer ?
#
loop_
_entity_poly.entity_id
_entity_poly.type
_entity_poly.pdbx_seq_one_letter_code
_entity_poly.pdbx_strand_id
1 'polypeptide(L)'
;MTPQETLETILSEAHHARASDIHLEPLRAALRVRFRIDGLLHEWARLPITVASGLVSTIKLWARLPLDEKRLPLDGRFSWQLAKSERPQSTQQYRVAVATGILGEGVTLRRIDDHREVRSCEKLGIPGPILASITAALSGADGMVLVSGPTGSGKTTSLYAMLELLRERALKIITVEDPVERVVEGVCQVAVNASIGFDAAGALKAILR
;
A
#
# COMPACT_ATOMS: atom_id res chain seq x y z
N MET A 1 -9.46 -6.10 -28.47
CA MET A 1 -8.85 -6.50 -27.18
C MET A 1 -9.94 -6.98 -26.27
N THR A 2 -9.71 -8.08 -25.57
CA THR A 2 -10.61 -8.60 -24.53
C THR A 2 -10.57 -7.69 -23.29
N PRO A 3 -11.57 -7.75 -22.40
CA PRO A 3 -11.51 -7.04 -21.12
C PRO A 3 -10.27 -7.40 -20.29
N GLN A 4 -9.84 -8.67 -20.35
CA GLN A 4 -8.64 -9.14 -19.68
C GLN A 4 -7.36 -8.48 -20.24
N GLU A 5 -7.17 -8.51 -21.57
CA GLU A 5 -6.00 -7.86 -22.20
C GLU A 5 -5.95 -6.35 -21.91
N THR A 6 -7.13 -5.73 -21.86
CA THR A 6 -7.27 -4.30 -21.52
C THR A 6 -6.85 -4.05 -20.07
N LEU A 7 -7.28 -4.89 -19.13
CA LEU A 7 -6.90 -4.79 -17.72
C LEU A 7 -5.40 -5.03 -17.53
N GLU A 8 -4.83 -6.03 -18.19
CA GLU A 8 -3.39 -6.32 -18.15
C GLU A 8 -2.56 -5.14 -18.69
N THR A 9 -3.04 -4.49 -19.76
CA THR A 9 -2.42 -3.26 -20.30
C THR A 9 -2.45 -2.15 -19.26
N ILE A 10 -3.61 -1.89 -18.64
CA ILE A 10 -3.76 -0.86 -17.59
C ILE A 10 -2.80 -1.14 -16.41
N LEU A 11 -2.72 -2.40 -15.95
CA LEU A 11 -1.85 -2.80 -14.84
C LEU A 11 -0.37 -2.65 -15.18
N SER A 12 0.02 -3.05 -16.40
CA SER A 12 1.38 -2.87 -16.90
C SER A 12 1.76 -1.38 -16.94
N GLU A 13 0.93 -0.53 -17.51
CA GLU A 13 1.20 0.91 -17.61
C GLU A 13 1.25 1.57 -16.23
N ALA A 14 0.33 1.22 -15.32
CA ALA A 14 0.37 1.67 -13.94
C ALA A 14 1.65 1.26 -13.21
N HIS A 15 2.15 0.04 -13.47
CA HIS A 15 3.41 -0.42 -12.90
C HIS A 15 4.60 0.41 -13.40
N HIS A 16 4.71 0.61 -14.72
CA HIS A 16 5.80 1.41 -15.32
C HIS A 16 5.77 2.87 -14.84
N ALA A 17 4.56 3.44 -14.71
CA ALA A 17 4.35 4.77 -14.15
C ALA A 17 4.56 4.86 -12.62
N ARG A 18 4.87 3.74 -11.96
CA ARG A 18 5.01 3.62 -10.49
C ARG A 18 3.78 4.11 -9.73
N ALA A 19 2.59 3.92 -10.30
CA ALA A 19 1.34 4.32 -9.69
C ALA A 19 1.07 3.53 -8.40
N SER A 20 0.53 4.23 -7.40
CA SER A 20 0.11 3.70 -6.10
C SER A 20 -1.33 3.20 -6.12
N ASP A 21 -2.21 3.90 -6.85
CA ASP A 21 -3.61 3.53 -7.07
C ASP A 21 -3.95 3.63 -8.57
N ILE A 22 -4.89 2.79 -9.01
CA ILE A 22 -5.56 2.85 -10.31
C ILE A 22 -7.04 3.06 -10.05
N HIS A 23 -7.64 4.04 -10.73
CA HIS A 23 -9.06 4.36 -10.62
C HIS A 23 -9.74 4.15 -11.97
N LEU A 24 -10.81 3.35 -11.99
CA LEU A 24 -11.71 3.15 -13.11
C LEU A 24 -13.05 3.81 -12.76
N GLU A 25 -13.38 4.90 -13.44
CA GLU A 25 -14.48 5.77 -13.07
C GLU A 25 -15.46 5.92 -14.24
N PRO A 26 -16.66 5.33 -14.16
CA PRO A 26 -17.64 5.48 -15.21
C PRO A 26 -18.14 6.92 -15.26
N LEU A 27 -18.01 7.54 -16.44
CA LEU A 27 -18.64 8.81 -16.79
C LEU A 27 -19.80 8.53 -17.76
N ARG A 28 -20.57 9.56 -18.10
CA ARG A 28 -21.76 9.43 -18.96
C ARG A 28 -21.47 8.80 -20.33
N ALA A 29 -20.30 9.08 -20.91
CA ALA A 29 -19.94 8.64 -22.27
C ALA A 29 -18.62 7.87 -22.37
N ALA A 30 -17.89 7.73 -21.26
CA ALA A 30 -16.57 7.10 -21.25
C ALA A 30 -16.25 6.51 -19.88
N LEU A 31 -15.37 5.51 -19.85
CA LEU A 31 -14.70 5.09 -18.64
C LEU A 31 -13.40 5.89 -18.49
N ARG A 32 -13.29 6.70 -17.44
CA ARG A 32 -12.05 7.43 -17.14
C ARG A 32 -11.12 6.53 -16.33
N VAL A 33 -9.88 6.41 -16.79
CA VAL A 33 -8.81 5.68 -16.09
C VAL A 33 -7.80 6.68 -15.54
N ARG A 34 -7.58 6.68 -14.23
CA ARG A 34 -6.61 7.56 -13.57
C ARG A 34 -5.59 6.77 -12.76
N PHE A 35 -4.36 7.26 -12.71
CA PHE A 35 -3.31 6.73 -11.85
C PHE A 35 -3.01 7.73 -10.74
N ARG A 36 -2.79 7.24 -9.52
CA ARG A 36 -2.20 8.05 -8.46
C ARG A 36 -0.68 7.90 -8.48
N ILE A 37 0.03 8.95 -8.86
CA ILE A 37 1.49 9.01 -8.91
C ILE A 37 1.91 10.11 -7.94
N ASP A 38 2.80 9.78 -7.00
CA ASP A 38 3.31 10.70 -5.98
C ASP A 38 2.19 11.47 -5.24
N GLY A 39 1.08 10.78 -4.97
CA GLY A 39 -0.08 11.32 -4.27
C GLY A 39 -1.12 12.04 -5.15
N LEU A 40 -0.76 12.41 -6.38
CA LEU A 40 -1.60 13.15 -7.33
C LEU A 40 -2.28 12.24 -8.34
N LEU A 41 -3.51 12.58 -8.72
CA LEU A 41 -4.28 11.82 -9.72
C LEU A 41 -4.04 12.38 -11.12
N HIS A 42 -3.56 11.52 -12.01
CA HIS A 42 -3.32 11.81 -13.42
C HIS A 42 -4.30 11.01 -14.27
N GLU A 43 -5.00 11.68 -15.19
CA GLU A 43 -5.82 10.99 -16.19
C GLU A 43 -4.89 10.32 -17.20
N TRP A 44 -4.94 8.98 -17.27
CA TRP A 44 -4.12 8.20 -18.19
C TRP A 44 -4.85 7.95 -19.51
N ALA A 45 -6.14 7.59 -19.44
CA ALA A 45 -6.94 7.34 -20.62
C ALA A 45 -8.44 7.55 -20.39
N ARG A 46 -9.16 7.68 -21.50
CA ARG A 46 -10.62 7.54 -21.56
C ARG A 46 -10.94 6.40 -22.52
N LEU A 47 -11.61 5.37 -22.01
CA LEU A 47 -12.03 4.21 -22.79
C LEU A 47 -13.52 4.33 -23.13
N PRO A 48 -14.00 3.69 -24.22
CA PRO A 48 -15.43 3.62 -24.52
C PRO A 48 -16.21 3.06 -23.32
N ILE A 49 -17.35 3.66 -22.97
CA ILE A 49 -18.12 3.21 -21.79
C ILE A 49 -18.54 1.73 -21.87
N THR A 50 -18.64 1.18 -23.08
CA THR A 50 -18.96 -0.22 -23.34
C THR A 50 -17.97 -1.21 -22.74
N VAL A 51 -16.71 -0.81 -22.49
CA VAL A 51 -15.72 -1.72 -21.88
C VAL A 51 -15.83 -1.81 -20.36
N ALA A 52 -16.54 -0.87 -19.72
CA ALA A 52 -16.55 -0.73 -18.26
C ALA A 52 -17.06 -1.99 -17.55
N SER A 53 -18.22 -2.52 -17.96
CA SER A 53 -18.78 -3.72 -17.32
C SER A 53 -17.88 -4.94 -17.50
N GLY A 54 -17.18 -5.07 -18.64
CA GLY A 54 -16.24 -6.16 -18.88
C GLY A 54 -15.05 -6.09 -17.92
N LEU A 55 -14.46 -4.90 -17.77
CA LEU A 55 -13.34 -4.67 -16.85
C LEU A 55 -13.73 -4.94 -15.39
N VAL A 56 -14.89 -4.44 -14.95
CA VAL A 56 -15.38 -4.67 -13.59
C VAL A 56 -15.59 -6.17 -13.33
N SER A 57 -16.20 -6.90 -14.26
CA SER A 57 -16.38 -8.35 -14.13
C SER A 57 -15.06 -9.11 -14.06
N THR A 58 -14.07 -8.77 -14.89
CA THR A 58 -12.73 -9.37 -14.82
C THR A 58 -12.07 -9.10 -13.47
N ILE A 59 -12.14 -7.88 -12.97
CA ILE A 59 -11.57 -7.53 -11.66
C ILE A 59 -12.28 -8.28 -10.53
N LYS A 60 -13.61 -8.34 -10.54
CA LYS A 60 -14.38 -9.10 -9.55
C LYS A 60 -14.01 -10.58 -9.58
N LEU A 61 -13.87 -11.17 -10.76
CA LEU A 61 -13.44 -12.55 -10.92
C LEU A 61 -12.04 -12.77 -10.29
N TRP A 62 -11.07 -11.93 -10.62
CA TRP A 62 -9.71 -12.03 -10.09
C TRP A 62 -9.65 -11.85 -8.57
N ALA A 63 -10.49 -10.96 -8.04
CA ALA A 63 -10.59 -10.68 -6.61
C ALA A 63 -11.54 -11.63 -5.86
N ARG A 64 -12.12 -12.64 -6.53
CA ARG A 64 -13.10 -13.61 -5.97
C ARG A 64 -14.33 -12.92 -5.35
N LEU A 65 -14.79 -11.85 -5.98
CA LEU A 65 -15.97 -11.09 -5.59
C LEU A 65 -17.23 -11.59 -6.31
N PRO A 66 -18.43 -11.47 -5.70
CA PRO A 66 -19.69 -11.83 -6.34
C PRO A 66 -19.94 -10.98 -7.59
N LEU A 67 -20.14 -11.64 -8.74
CA LEU A 67 -20.33 -10.98 -10.05
C LEU A 67 -21.73 -10.39 -10.22
N ASP A 68 -22.71 -11.00 -9.56
CA ASP A 68 -24.13 -10.67 -9.57
C ASP A 68 -24.49 -9.52 -8.62
N GLU A 69 -23.76 -9.37 -7.51
CA GLU A 69 -23.96 -8.26 -6.59
C GLU A 69 -23.38 -6.96 -7.15
N LYS A 70 -24.26 -5.98 -7.36
CA LYS A 70 -23.94 -4.65 -7.92
C LYS A 70 -24.47 -3.50 -7.07
N ARG A 71 -25.13 -3.79 -5.96
CA ARG A 71 -25.83 -2.80 -5.10
C ARG A 71 -24.98 -2.39 -3.90
N LEU A 72 -24.13 -3.29 -3.44
CA LEU A 72 -23.28 -3.08 -2.26
C LEU A 72 -21.83 -2.81 -2.69
N PRO A 73 -21.10 -1.95 -1.97
CA PRO A 73 -19.65 -1.87 -2.08
C PRO A 73 -19.01 -3.23 -1.79
N LEU A 74 -17.94 -3.57 -2.52
CA LEU A 74 -17.22 -4.83 -2.37
C LEU A 74 -15.72 -4.57 -2.20
N ASP A 75 -15.10 -5.29 -1.27
CA ASP A 75 -13.67 -5.25 -1.01
C ASP A 75 -13.04 -6.61 -1.27
N GLY A 76 -11.93 -6.63 -2.00
CA GLY A 76 -11.23 -7.86 -2.37
C GLY A 76 -9.74 -7.67 -2.54
N ARG A 77 -9.05 -8.74 -2.91
CA ARG A 77 -7.62 -8.72 -3.24
C ARG A 77 -7.33 -9.69 -4.37
N PHE A 78 -6.36 -9.37 -5.21
CA PHE A 78 -5.80 -10.32 -6.17
C PHE A 78 -4.31 -10.11 -6.35
N SER A 79 -3.64 -11.13 -6.88
CA SER A 79 -2.24 -11.06 -7.31
C SER A 79 -2.19 -11.09 -8.83
N TRP A 80 -1.33 -10.28 -9.42
CA TRP A 80 -1.11 -10.22 -10.86
C TRP A 80 0.38 -10.32 -11.17
N GLN A 81 0.72 -11.15 -12.16
CA GLN A 81 2.10 -11.38 -12.56
C GLN A 81 2.38 -10.67 -13.89
N LEU A 82 3.45 -9.89 -13.92
CA LEU A 82 3.86 -9.18 -15.13
C LEU A 82 4.41 -10.18 -16.16
N ALA A 83 3.71 -10.34 -17.29
CA ALA A 83 3.99 -11.36 -18.31
C ALA A 83 5.40 -11.32 -18.97
N LYS A 84 6.23 -10.32 -18.67
CA LYS A 84 7.57 -10.13 -19.27
C LYS A 84 8.73 -10.07 -18.25
N SER A 85 8.54 -10.54 -17.03
CA SER A 85 9.62 -10.54 -16.02
C SER A 85 10.08 -11.95 -15.69
N GLU A 86 11.33 -12.28 -16.06
CA GLU A 86 12.02 -13.52 -15.69
C GLU A 86 12.36 -13.63 -14.18
N ARG A 87 11.97 -12.62 -13.37
CA ARG A 87 12.24 -12.61 -11.93
C ARG A 87 11.02 -13.11 -11.15
N PRO A 88 11.22 -14.02 -10.16
CA PRO A 88 10.16 -14.46 -9.23
C PRO A 88 9.50 -13.33 -8.41
N GLN A 89 10.11 -12.13 -8.39
CA GLN A 89 9.67 -10.95 -7.64
C GLN A 89 8.73 -10.01 -8.42
N SER A 90 8.12 -10.46 -9.52
CA SER A 90 7.25 -9.62 -10.38
C SER A 90 5.75 -9.75 -10.10
N THR A 91 5.37 -10.58 -9.13
CA THR A 91 3.99 -10.69 -8.66
C THR A 91 3.63 -9.46 -7.83
N GLN A 92 2.57 -8.77 -8.24
CA GLN A 92 2.04 -7.59 -7.55
C GLN A 92 0.72 -7.94 -6.89
N GLN A 93 0.58 -7.59 -5.62
CA GLN A 93 -0.70 -7.71 -4.93
C GLN A 93 -1.48 -6.40 -5.04
N TYR A 94 -2.78 -6.51 -5.23
CA TYR A 94 -3.70 -5.38 -5.29
C TYR A 94 -4.83 -5.56 -4.27
N ARG A 95 -5.17 -4.48 -3.56
CA ARG A 95 -6.46 -4.33 -2.90
C ARG A 95 -7.45 -3.74 -3.89
N VAL A 96 -8.65 -4.31 -3.93
CA VAL A 96 -9.75 -3.90 -4.79
C VAL A 96 -10.84 -3.32 -3.93
N ALA A 97 -11.34 -2.15 -4.30
CA ALA A 97 -12.59 -1.60 -3.82
C ALA A 97 -13.49 -1.32 -5.01
N VAL A 98 -14.67 -1.95 -5.04
CA VAL A 98 -15.73 -1.70 -6.03
C VAL A 98 -16.80 -0.87 -5.35
N ALA A 99 -17.14 0.27 -5.94
CA ALA A 99 -18.19 1.16 -5.46
C ALA A 99 -19.33 1.24 -6.48
N THR A 100 -20.56 1.08 -6.02
CA THR A 100 -21.74 1.26 -6.85
C THR A 100 -22.04 2.74 -7.02
N GLY A 101 -21.98 3.24 -8.27
CA GLY A 101 -22.35 4.61 -8.62
C GLY A 101 -23.59 4.66 -9.51
N ILE A 102 -24.15 5.87 -9.66
CA ILE A 102 -25.32 6.14 -10.51
C ILE A 102 -25.03 5.82 -11.99
N LEU A 103 -23.77 5.99 -12.42
CA LEU A 103 -23.33 5.73 -13.80
C LEU A 103 -22.74 4.32 -13.99
N GLY A 104 -22.89 3.45 -12.99
CA GLY A 104 -22.29 2.12 -12.96
C GLY A 104 -21.25 1.96 -11.86
N GLU A 105 -20.59 0.81 -11.84
CA GLU A 105 -19.59 0.47 -10.83
C GLU A 105 -18.25 1.16 -11.12
N GLY A 106 -17.73 1.88 -10.13
CA GLY A 106 -16.36 2.38 -10.12
C GLY A 106 -15.44 1.44 -9.37
N VAL A 107 -14.17 1.38 -9.77
CA VAL A 107 -13.18 0.49 -9.14
C VAL A 107 -11.93 1.28 -8.77
N THR A 108 -11.42 1.02 -7.57
CA THR A 108 -10.07 1.44 -7.16
C THR A 108 -9.21 0.21 -6.91
N LEU A 109 -8.06 0.14 -7.56
CA LEU A 109 -7.03 -0.87 -7.34
C LEU A 109 -5.85 -0.21 -6.65
N ARG A 110 -5.55 -0.58 -5.42
CA ARG A 110 -4.37 -0.11 -4.70
C ARG A 110 -3.29 -1.18 -4.73
N ARG A 111 -2.13 -0.85 -5.29
CA ARG A 111 -0.99 -1.76 -5.26
C ARG A 111 -0.48 -1.88 -3.82
N ILE A 112 -0.30 -3.10 -3.34
CA ILE A 112 0.37 -3.39 -2.08
C ILE A 112 1.86 -3.53 -2.40
N ASP A 113 2.68 -2.64 -1.86
CA ASP A 113 4.13 -2.72 -2.01
C ASP A 113 4.70 -3.74 -0.99
N ASP A 114 4.64 -5.03 -1.31
CA ASP A 114 5.18 -6.11 -0.44
C ASP A 114 6.72 -6.07 -0.32
N HIS A 115 7.41 -5.37 -1.22
CA HIS A 115 8.86 -5.53 -1.44
C HIS A 115 9.69 -4.25 -1.33
N ARG A 116 9.25 -3.23 -0.59
CA ARG A 116 10.23 -2.20 -0.21
C ARG A 116 11.17 -2.82 0.83
N GLU A 117 12.35 -3.27 0.44
CA GLU A 117 13.47 -3.41 1.38
C GLU A 117 13.45 -2.22 2.35
N VAL A 118 13.63 -2.44 3.67
CA VAL A 118 13.65 -1.30 4.60
C VAL A 118 14.75 -0.38 4.11
N ARG A 119 14.34 0.80 3.64
CA ARG A 119 15.29 1.75 3.07
C ARG A 119 16.06 2.33 4.24
N SER A 120 17.38 2.29 4.16
CA SER A 120 18.21 3.04 5.10
C SER A 120 17.84 4.52 5.05
N CYS A 121 18.13 5.26 6.10
CA CYS A 121 17.84 6.69 6.17
C CYS A 121 18.49 7.46 5.01
N GLU A 122 19.66 7.03 4.53
CA GLU A 122 20.36 7.56 3.36
C GLU A 122 19.55 7.31 2.07
N LYS A 123 19.03 6.08 1.89
CA LYS A 123 18.19 5.73 0.73
C LYS A 123 16.83 6.46 0.74
N LEU A 124 16.40 6.98 1.88
CA LEU A 124 15.23 7.88 1.97
C LEU A 124 15.54 9.32 1.55
N GLY A 125 16.81 9.66 1.33
CA GLY A 125 17.23 11.02 0.98
C GLY A 125 17.27 11.96 2.17
N ILE A 126 17.40 11.44 3.40
CA ILE A 126 17.58 12.27 4.59
C ILE A 126 18.95 12.98 4.48
N PRO A 127 19.00 14.32 4.49
CA PRO A 127 20.27 15.05 4.41
C PRO A 127 21.20 14.70 5.57
N GLY A 128 22.50 14.64 5.32
CA GLY A 128 23.53 14.26 6.30
C GLY A 128 23.41 14.96 7.67
N PRO A 129 23.21 16.29 7.74
CA PRO A 129 23.03 16.99 9.02
C PRO A 129 21.78 16.53 9.81
N ILE A 130 20.69 16.21 9.11
CA ILE A 130 19.46 15.71 9.72
C ILE A 130 19.66 14.27 10.18
N LEU A 131 20.31 13.44 9.35
CA LEU A 131 20.66 12.07 9.71
C LEU A 131 21.54 12.03 10.96
N ALA A 132 22.56 12.88 11.05
CA ALA A 132 23.41 12.97 12.23
C ALA A 132 22.59 13.33 13.50
N SER A 133 21.61 14.22 13.37
CA SER A 133 20.71 14.60 14.47
C SER A 133 19.79 13.43 14.89
N ILE A 134 19.25 12.69 13.92
CA ILE A 134 18.45 11.49 14.16
C ILE A 134 19.30 10.42 14.86
N THR A 135 20.49 10.12 14.34
CA THR A 135 21.39 9.13 14.92
C THR A 135 21.82 9.51 16.35
N ALA A 136 22.07 10.79 16.60
CA ALA A 136 22.37 11.28 17.95
C ALA A 136 21.17 11.08 18.90
N ALA A 137 19.95 11.42 18.47
CA ALA A 137 18.74 11.22 19.26
C ALA A 137 18.46 9.74 19.55
N LEU A 138 18.64 8.86 18.55
CA LEU A 138 18.52 7.41 18.68
C LEU A 138 19.63 6.76 19.51
N SER A 139 20.71 7.49 19.79
CA SER A 139 21.82 7.00 20.61
C SER A 139 21.63 7.21 22.12
N GLY A 140 20.60 7.96 22.52
CA GLY A 140 20.26 8.12 23.93
C GLY A 140 19.90 6.79 24.59
N ALA A 141 20.24 6.64 25.87
CA ALA A 141 19.84 5.47 26.66
C ALA A 141 18.32 5.45 26.95
N ASP A 142 17.72 6.63 26.99
CA ASP A 142 16.28 6.87 27.14
C ASP A 142 15.89 8.15 26.38
N GLY A 143 14.60 8.29 26.08
CA GLY A 143 14.05 9.44 25.37
C GLY A 143 12.84 9.09 24.52
N MET A 144 12.29 10.11 23.86
CA MET A 144 11.16 9.97 22.95
C MET A 144 11.44 10.70 21.64
N VAL A 145 11.32 9.99 20.52
CA VAL A 145 11.38 10.55 19.17
C VAL A 145 9.96 10.56 18.60
N LEU A 146 9.47 11.73 18.19
CA LEU A 146 8.14 11.89 17.59
C LEU A 146 8.26 12.15 16.09
N VAL A 147 7.62 11.30 15.28
CA VAL A 147 7.50 11.48 13.84
C VAL A 147 6.07 11.90 13.50
N SER A 148 5.91 13.09 12.93
CA SER A 148 4.61 13.68 12.60
C SER A 148 4.48 14.02 11.12
N GLY A 149 3.25 14.15 10.64
CA GLY A 149 2.91 14.45 9.24
C GLY A 149 1.55 13.86 8.84
N PRO A 150 0.96 14.33 7.73
CA PRO A 150 -0.34 13.83 7.24
C PRO A 150 -0.26 12.37 6.78
N THR A 151 -1.42 11.75 6.54
CA THR A 151 -1.48 10.40 5.95
C THR A 151 -0.74 10.36 4.61
N GLY A 152 0.09 9.34 4.40
CA GLY A 152 0.88 9.20 3.17
C GLY A 152 2.19 9.99 3.13
N SER A 153 2.57 10.73 4.17
CA SER A 153 3.82 11.50 4.20
C SER A 153 5.09 10.67 4.47
N GLY A 154 4.99 9.34 4.51
CA GLY A 154 6.13 8.45 4.73
C GLY A 154 6.53 8.19 6.19
N LYS A 155 5.72 8.56 7.19
CA LYS A 155 6.03 8.36 8.62
C LYS A 155 6.44 6.92 8.97
N THR A 156 5.61 5.94 8.60
CA THR A 156 5.89 4.52 8.84
C THR A 156 7.19 4.09 8.17
N THR A 157 7.43 4.56 6.94
CA THR A 157 8.67 4.29 6.21
C THR A 157 9.90 4.89 6.92
N SER A 158 9.81 6.11 7.43
CA SER A 158 10.88 6.74 8.20
C SER A 158 11.14 6.02 9.53
N LEU A 159 10.10 5.61 10.26
CA LEU A 159 10.24 4.83 11.49
C LEU A 159 10.93 3.49 11.24
N TYR A 160 10.54 2.75 10.22
CA TYR A 160 11.25 1.50 9.86
C TYR A 160 12.73 1.76 9.50
N ALA A 161 13.04 2.83 8.79
CA ALA A 161 14.43 3.20 8.49
C ALA A 161 15.25 3.54 9.75
N MET A 162 14.61 4.14 10.77
CA MET A 162 15.23 4.40 12.08
C MET A 162 15.43 3.11 12.88
N LEU A 163 14.50 2.15 12.79
CA LEU A 163 14.64 0.83 13.43
C LEU A 163 15.87 0.07 12.89
N GLU A 164 16.17 0.20 11.61
CA GLU A 164 17.39 -0.37 11.01
C GLU A 164 18.67 0.20 11.64
N LEU A 165 18.74 1.51 11.90
CA LEU A 165 19.88 2.12 12.59
C LEU A 165 20.05 1.60 14.03
N LEU A 166 18.96 1.27 14.70
CA LEU A 166 18.98 0.73 16.07
C LEU A 166 19.34 -0.76 16.09
N ARG A 167 18.97 -1.51 15.04
CA ARG A 167 19.17 -2.95 14.97
C ARG A 167 20.64 -3.35 15.06
N GLU A 168 21.55 -2.51 14.55
CA GLU A 168 22.99 -2.73 14.63
C GLU A 168 23.54 -2.72 16.09
N ARG A 169 22.74 -2.32 17.08
CA ARG A 169 23.20 -2.07 18.46
C ARG A 169 22.92 -3.19 19.46
N ALA A 170 22.56 -4.41 19.01
CA ALA A 170 22.28 -5.55 19.87
C ALA A 170 21.23 -5.26 20.98
N LEU A 171 20.21 -4.46 20.65
CA LEU A 171 19.12 -4.09 21.55
C LEU A 171 17.91 -5.03 21.39
N LYS A 172 17.14 -5.21 22.47
CA LYS A 172 15.79 -5.79 22.36
C LYS A 172 14.83 -4.72 21.84
N ILE A 173 14.44 -4.83 20.57
CA ILE A 173 13.52 -3.89 19.93
C ILE A 173 12.12 -4.50 19.87
N ILE A 174 11.12 -3.75 20.35
CA ILE A 174 9.72 -4.16 20.35
C ILE A 174 8.88 -3.03 19.73
N THR A 175 7.93 -3.37 18.85
CA THR A 175 6.99 -2.41 18.25
C THR A 175 5.54 -2.81 18.53
N VAL A 176 4.65 -1.83 18.53
CA VAL A 176 3.19 -2.00 18.56
C VAL A 176 2.59 -1.28 17.36
N GLU A 177 1.88 -1.99 16.50
CA GLU A 177 1.48 -1.50 15.17
C GLU A 177 0.02 -1.87 14.84
N ASP A 178 -0.66 -1.06 14.02
CA ASP A 178 -2.06 -1.28 13.60
C ASP A 178 -2.26 -0.98 12.10
N PRO A 179 -2.16 -1.99 11.21
CA PRO A 179 -1.53 -3.30 11.41
C PRO A 179 -0.01 -3.21 11.22
N VAL A 180 0.70 -4.32 11.45
CA VAL A 180 2.10 -4.47 11.03
C VAL A 180 2.17 -4.38 9.50
N GLU A 181 2.81 -3.34 8.97
CA GLU A 181 2.93 -3.14 7.52
C GLU A 181 3.94 -4.10 6.88
N ARG A 182 4.97 -4.49 7.64
CA ARG A 182 5.97 -5.48 7.22
C ARG A 182 6.71 -6.13 8.37
N VAL A 183 7.27 -7.31 8.09
CA VAL A 183 8.16 -8.00 9.01
C VAL A 183 9.58 -7.41 8.91
N VAL A 184 10.14 -7.04 10.06
CA VAL A 184 11.52 -6.58 10.22
C VAL A 184 12.28 -7.62 11.03
N GLU A 185 13.31 -8.18 10.42
CA GLU A 185 14.15 -9.18 11.06
C GLU A 185 14.85 -8.58 12.29
N GLY A 186 14.83 -9.31 13.41
CA GLY A 186 15.42 -8.88 14.68
C GLY A 186 14.53 -7.98 15.54
N VAL A 187 13.31 -7.67 15.10
CA VAL A 187 12.34 -6.85 15.86
C VAL A 187 11.15 -7.71 16.30
N CYS A 188 10.77 -7.60 17.58
CA CYS A 188 9.55 -8.21 18.08
C CYS A 188 8.35 -7.30 17.77
N GLN A 189 7.63 -7.59 16.70
CA GLN A 189 6.50 -6.75 16.25
C GLN A 189 5.18 -7.30 16.75
N VAL A 190 4.42 -6.45 17.46
CA VAL A 190 3.11 -6.79 18.02
C VAL A 190 2.03 -6.04 17.27
N ALA A 191 1.11 -6.78 16.63
CA ALA A 191 -0.06 -6.18 16.01
C ALA A 191 -1.15 -5.90 17.05
N VAL A 192 -1.75 -4.71 16.99
CA VAL A 192 -2.98 -4.39 17.72
C VAL A 192 -4.09 -5.33 17.28
N ASN A 193 -4.89 -5.79 18.26
CA ASN A 193 -6.05 -6.62 17.98
C ASN A 193 -7.26 -6.10 18.77
N ALA A 194 -7.97 -5.15 18.14
CA ALA A 194 -9.17 -4.55 18.71
C ALA A 194 -10.28 -5.57 19.01
N SER A 195 -10.35 -6.69 18.25
CA SER A 195 -11.41 -7.70 18.42
C SER A 195 -11.35 -8.45 19.76
N ILE A 196 -10.17 -8.51 20.38
CA ILE A 196 -9.96 -9.15 21.69
C ILE A 196 -9.64 -8.11 22.79
N GLY A 197 -9.84 -6.81 22.50
CA GLY A 197 -9.54 -5.72 23.42
C GLY A 197 -8.05 -5.47 23.65
N PHE A 198 -7.18 -5.93 22.74
CA PHE A 198 -5.74 -5.72 22.84
C PHE A 198 -5.34 -4.47 22.04
N ASP A 199 -5.40 -3.30 22.69
CA ASP A 199 -5.09 -1.99 22.10
C ASP A 199 -3.64 -1.54 22.34
N ALA A 200 -3.26 -0.40 21.76
CA ALA A 200 -1.90 0.13 21.87
C ALA A 200 -1.47 0.43 23.31
N ALA A 201 -2.40 0.91 24.15
CA ALA A 201 -2.11 1.22 25.55
C ALA A 201 -1.88 -0.06 26.38
N GLY A 202 -2.69 -1.09 26.14
CA GLY A 202 -2.57 -2.41 26.75
C GLY A 202 -1.26 -3.10 26.35
N ALA A 203 -0.91 -3.04 25.07
CA ALA A 203 0.35 -3.57 24.56
C ALA A 203 1.56 -2.86 25.19
N LEU A 204 1.56 -1.53 25.27
CA LEU A 204 2.66 -0.77 25.87
C LEU A 204 2.87 -1.11 27.36
N LYS A 205 1.78 -1.26 28.13
CA LYS A 205 1.84 -1.69 29.54
C LYS A 205 2.44 -3.09 29.70
N ALA A 206 2.19 -4.00 28.76
CA ALA A 206 2.74 -5.35 28.79
C ALA A 206 4.23 -5.36 28.44
N ILE A 207 4.66 -4.51 27.51
CA ILE A 207 6.05 -4.41 27.04
C ILE A 207 7.02 -3.87 28.11
N LEU A 208 6.53 -3.03 29.01
CA LEU A 208 7.33 -2.41 30.08
C LEU A 208 7.56 -3.34 31.30
N ARG A 209 7.13 -4.60 31.23
CA ARG A 209 7.33 -5.61 32.28
C ARG A 209 8.44 -6.59 31.89
#